data_AF-A0A3N3DYI4-F1
#
_entry.id   AF-A0A3N3DYI4-F1
#
_cell.length_a   1.000
_cell.length_b   1.000
_cell.length_c   1.000
_cell.angle_alpha   90.00
_cell.angle_beta   90.00
_cell.angle_gamma   90.00
#
_symmetry.space_group_name_H-M   'P 1'
#
loop_
_entity.id
_entity.type
_entity.pdbx_description
1 polymer ?
#
loop_
_entity_poly.entity_id
_entity_poly.type
_entity_poly.pdbx_seq_one_letter_code
_entity_poly.pdbx_strand_id
1 'polypeptide(L)'
;MEEDFFDFVDEFESVLPNYTDTDCDDLFEEDDSLEGKFVDDRARDVALFRRKLICYLEQRLSGGWTPKNLNPLLRKFAESNNVAIPSARTVADWKKDYYESGKSISSLAPLHHKKGRRQNEHPTDELIYEAIVSKFLTKERLSVNTTYQY
;
A
#
# COMPACT_ATOMS: atom_id res chain seq x y z
N MET A 1 -48.18 -20.01 40.92
CA MET A 1 -48.39 -19.15 39.73
C MET A 1 -47.00 -18.69 39.38
N GLU A 2 -46.43 -19.38 38.40
CA GLU A 2 -45.02 -19.25 38.00
C GLU A 2 -44.82 -17.91 37.27
N GLU A 3 -43.79 -17.18 37.64
CA GLU A 3 -43.29 -16.06 36.83
C GLU A 3 -42.15 -16.57 35.97
N ASP A 4 -42.41 -16.69 34.67
CA ASP A 4 -41.40 -16.90 33.62
C ASP A 4 -40.54 -15.64 33.49
N PHE A 5 -39.42 -15.62 34.21
CA PHE A 5 -38.36 -14.64 34.00
C PHE A 5 -37.54 -15.07 32.79
N PHE A 6 -37.86 -14.47 31.64
CA PHE A 6 -37.11 -14.59 30.39
C PHE A 6 -35.61 -14.30 30.63
N ASP A 7 -34.81 -15.36 30.63
CA ASP A 7 -33.34 -15.28 30.59
C ASP A 7 -32.93 -14.93 29.15
N PHE A 8 -32.85 -13.63 28.87
CA PHE A 8 -32.26 -13.13 27.64
C PHE A 8 -30.74 -13.32 27.73
N VAL A 9 -30.27 -14.48 27.28
CA VAL A 9 -28.85 -14.76 27.10
C VAL A 9 -28.39 -14.03 25.84
N ASP A 10 -27.62 -12.95 26.02
CA ASP A 10 -27.00 -12.21 24.93
C ASP A 10 -25.89 -13.06 24.28
N GLU A 11 -26.26 -13.74 23.19
CA GLU A 11 -25.39 -14.59 22.38
C GLU A 11 -24.24 -13.81 21.69
N PHE A 12 -24.20 -12.48 21.80
CA PHE A 12 -23.18 -11.64 21.17
C PHE A 12 -21.92 -11.40 22.03
N GLU A 13 -21.86 -11.89 23.27
CA GLU A 13 -20.68 -11.77 24.14
C GLU A 13 -19.74 -12.99 24.14
N SER A 14 -19.76 -13.83 23.10
CA SER A 14 -18.79 -14.94 23.00
C SER A 14 -17.63 -14.65 22.04
N VAL A 15 -16.43 -14.63 22.64
CA VAL A 15 -15.09 -14.66 22.02
C VAL A 15 -14.55 -13.32 21.51
N LEU A 16 -14.15 -12.45 22.44
CA LEU A 16 -12.94 -11.67 22.17
C LEU A 16 -11.78 -12.67 22.12
N PRO A 17 -11.09 -12.84 20.98
CA PRO A 17 -9.87 -13.62 20.98
C PRO A 17 -8.92 -12.97 21.99
N ASN A 18 -8.43 -13.76 22.94
CA ASN A 18 -7.27 -13.39 23.73
C ASN A 18 -6.13 -13.19 22.74
N TYR A 19 -5.95 -11.96 22.25
CA TYR A 19 -4.87 -11.57 21.37
C TYR A 19 -3.57 -11.79 22.12
N THR A 20 -2.98 -12.96 21.90
CA THR A 20 -1.59 -13.18 22.28
C THR A 20 -0.76 -12.37 21.30
N ASP A 21 0.32 -11.75 21.79
CA ASP A 21 1.23 -10.95 20.95
C ASP A 21 1.78 -11.74 19.72
N THR A 22 1.60 -13.07 19.72
CA THR A 22 2.00 -14.06 18.71
C THR A 22 1.20 -14.06 17.40
N ASP A 23 -0.06 -13.59 17.37
CA ASP A 23 -0.92 -13.76 16.18
C ASP A 23 -0.45 -12.98 14.93
N CYS A 24 0.50 -12.06 15.10
CA CYS A 24 1.10 -11.34 13.98
C CYS A 24 2.42 -11.95 13.51
N ASP A 25 3.16 -12.65 14.36
CA ASP A 25 4.51 -13.15 14.03
C ASP A 25 4.46 -14.48 13.26
N ASP A 26 3.42 -15.30 13.46
CA ASP A 26 3.27 -16.61 12.78
C ASP A 26 2.86 -16.52 11.29
N LEU A 27 2.66 -15.31 10.76
CA LEU A 27 2.37 -15.06 9.34
C LEU A 27 3.63 -14.78 8.50
N PHE A 28 4.82 -14.86 9.10
CA PHE A 28 6.10 -14.52 8.46
C PHE A 28 7.02 -15.71 8.18
N GLU A 29 6.60 -16.94 8.51
CA GLU A 29 7.23 -18.11 7.87
C GLU A 29 6.97 -18.03 6.37
N GLU A 30 8.03 -18.20 5.60
CA GLU A 30 8.13 -18.05 4.15
C GLU A 30 6.89 -18.61 3.42
N ASP A 31 5.87 -17.77 3.22
CA ASP A 31 4.74 -18.15 2.37
C ASP A 31 5.27 -18.17 0.94
N ASP A 32 5.49 -19.37 0.39
CA ASP A 32 5.79 -19.63 -1.03
C ASP A 32 4.87 -18.83 -1.97
N SER A 33 3.68 -18.42 -1.51
CA SER A 33 2.76 -17.52 -2.24
C SER A 33 3.28 -16.09 -2.44
N LEU A 34 4.41 -15.70 -1.85
CA LEU A 34 5.07 -14.41 -2.07
C LEU A 34 6.11 -14.45 -3.19
N GLU A 35 6.55 -15.65 -3.61
CA GLU A 35 7.45 -15.79 -4.76
C GLU A 35 6.81 -15.20 -6.02
N GLY A 36 7.56 -14.36 -6.73
CA GLY A 36 7.10 -13.70 -7.96
C GLY A 36 6.18 -12.49 -7.79
N LYS A 37 5.73 -12.12 -6.58
CA LYS A 37 4.93 -10.90 -6.35
C LYS A 37 5.75 -9.62 -6.34
N PHE A 38 7.05 -9.72 -6.09
CA PHE A 38 7.97 -8.60 -5.97
C PHE A 38 9.08 -8.70 -7.00
N VAL A 39 9.41 -7.56 -7.62
CA VAL A 39 10.51 -7.45 -8.60
C VAL A 39 11.88 -7.33 -7.93
N ASP A 40 11.92 -6.80 -6.70
CA ASP A 40 13.13 -6.52 -5.94
C ASP A 40 12.97 -7.01 -4.50
N ASP A 41 14.01 -7.63 -3.95
CA ASP A 41 14.02 -8.14 -2.57
C ASP A 41 13.86 -7.00 -1.58
N ARG A 42 14.41 -5.82 -1.85
CA ARG A 42 14.20 -4.64 -1.00
C ARG A 42 12.74 -4.22 -0.92
N ALA A 43 12.00 -4.37 -2.02
CA ALA A 43 10.57 -4.06 -2.05
C ALA A 43 9.76 -5.07 -1.22
N ARG A 44 10.19 -6.33 -1.20
CA ARG A 44 9.63 -7.40 -0.36
C ARG A 44 9.85 -7.09 1.11
N ASP A 45 11.09 -6.80 1.52
CA ASP A 45 11.43 -6.50 2.92
C ASP A 45 10.63 -5.31 3.46
N VAL A 46 10.49 -4.25 2.65
CA VAL A 46 9.70 -3.08 3.04
C VAL A 46 8.21 -3.42 3.16
N ALA A 47 7.66 -4.25 2.27
CA ALA A 47 6.27 -4.68 2.36
C ALA A 47 6.01 -5.53 3.62
N LEU A 48 6.91 -6.46 3.94
CA LEU A 48 6.86 -7.29 5.14
C LEU A 48 6.96 -6.43 6.41
N PHE A 49 7.89 -5.48 6.45
CA PHE A 49 8.01 -4.52 7.55
C PHE A 49 6.71 -3.74 7.76
N ARG A 50 6.12 -3.20 6.69
CA ARG A 50 4.86 -2.45 6.77
C ARG A 50 3.72 -3.33 7.28
N ARG A 51 3.65 -4.58 6.82
CA ARG A 51 2.64 -5.56 7.27
C ARG A 51 2.79 -5.86 8.76
N LYS A 52 4.02 -6.05 9.24
CA LYS A 52 4.34 -6.26 10.66
C LYS A 52 3.90 -5.08 11.51
N LEU A 53 4.22 -3.86 11.06
CA LEU A 53 3.84 -2.65 11.76
C LEU A 53 2.32 -2.48 11.85
N ILE A 54 1.59 -2.72 10.75
CA ILE A 54 0.12 -2.64 10.73
C ILE A 54 -0.46 -3.65 11.72
N CYS A 55 0.03 -4.89 11.72
CA CYS A 55 -0.44 -5.92 12.64
C CYS A 55 -0.21 -5.54 14.10
N TYR A 56 1.02 -5.11 14.43
CA TYR A 56 1.40 -4.67 15.77
C TYR A 56 0.48 -3.56 16.30
N LEU A 57 0.12 -2.60 15.43
CA LEU A 57 -0.77 -1.50 15.76
C LEU A 57 -2.20 -1.96 15.95
N GLU A 58 -2.73 -2.82 15.07
CA GLU A 58 -4.11 -3.32 15.15
C GLU A 58 -4.38 -4.07 16.45
N GLN A 59 -3.41 -4.86 16.92
CA GLN A 59 -3.52 -5.59 18.19
C GLN A 59 -3.57 -4.67 19.42
N ARG A 60 -2.95 -3.48 19.34
CA ARG A 60 -2.72 -2.59 20.50
C ARG A 60 -3.55 -1.32 20.46
N LEU A 61 -4.30 -1.10 19.39
CA LEU A 61 -5.20 0.05 19.23
C LEU A 61 -6.56 -0.26 19.87
N SER A 62 -6.88 0.42 20.96
CA SER A 62 -8.21 0.39 21.58
C SER A 62 -9.19 1.42 21.00
N GLY A 63 -8.80 2.15 19.94
CA GLY A 63 -9.62 3.19 19.33
C GLY A 63 -9.27 3.45 17.87
N GLY A 64 -9.71 4.59 17.34
CA GLY A 64 -9.49 4.95 15.94
C GLY A 64 -8.01 5.19 15.59
N TRP A 65 -7.70 5.09 14.29
CA TRP A 65 -6.40 5.37 13.68
C TRP A 65 -6.12 6.89 13.65
N THR A 66 -6.02 7.49 14.82
CA THR A 66 -5.73 8.92 14.99
C THR A 66 -4.26 9.12 15.36
N PRO A 67 -3.64 10.26 15.00
CA PRO A 67 -2.25 10.55 15.37
C PRO A 67 -1.99 10.46 16.87
N LYS A 68 -2.96 10.84 17.70
CA LYS A 68 -2.85 10.79 19.17
C LYS A 68 -2.66 9.35 19.67
N ASN A 69 -3.35 8.39 19.07
CA ASN A 69 -3.27 6.97 19.45
C ASN A 69 -2.09 6.26 18.80
N LEU A 70 -1.76 6.61 17.54
CA LEU A 70 -0.68 5.97 16.79
C LEU A 70 0.71 6.38 17.26
N ASN A 71 0.95 7.68 17.49
CA ASN A 71 2.27 8.19 17.87
C ASN A 71 2.92 7.48 19.08
N PRO A 72 2.23 7.22 20.20
CA PRO A 72 2.85 6.51 21.32
C PRO A 72 3.21 5.07 20.97
N LEU A 73 2.39 4.37 20.17
CA LEU A 73 2.66 2.99 19.76
C LEU A 73 3.81 2.91 18.75
N LEU A 74 3.88 3.86 17.82
CA LEU A 74 4.97 3.97 16.85
C LEU A 74 6.33 4.21 17.51
N ARG A 75 6.37 5.04 18.56
CA ARG A 75 7.58 5.25 19.35
C ARG A 75 8.04 3.96 20.04
N LYS A 76 7.13 3.26 20.72
CA LYS A 76 7.43 1.96 21.35
C LYS A 76 7.95 0.93 20.35
N PHE A 77 7.35 0.87 19.17
CA PHE A 77 7.77 -0.05 18.12
C PHE A 77 9.16 0.29 17.56
N ALA A 78 9.46 1.58 17.39
CA ALA A 78 10.76 2.04 16.93
C ALA A 78 11.87 1.80 17.96
N GLU A 79 11.56 1.99 19.25
CA GLU A 79 12.49 1.69 20.36
C GLU A 79 12.82 0.20 20.44
N SER A 80 11.84 -0.70 20.23
CA SER A 80 12.07 -2.14 20.30
C SER A 80 12.77 -2.73 19.09
N ASN A 81 12.54 -2.18 17.88
CA ASN A 81 13.10 -2.71 16.63
C ASN A 81 14.31 -1.91 16.10
N ASN A 82 14.68 -0.81 16.76
CA ASN A 82 15.73 0.12 16.31
C ASN A 82 15.53 0.62 14.86
N VAL A 83 14.30 0.96 14.49
CA VAL A 83 13.91 1.42 13.15
C VAL A 83 13.47 2.88 13.18
N ALA A 84 13.64 3.59 12.05
CA ALA A 84 13.13 4.94 11.89
C ALA A 84 11.60 5.00 12.06
N ILE A 85 11.13 6.01 12.80
CA ILE A 85 9.70 6.21 13.09
C ILE A 85 8.99 6.74 11.84
N PRO A 86 8.03 5.99 11.26
CA PRO A 86 7.17 6.53 10.21
C PRO A 86 6.13 7.49 10.78
N SER A 87 5.62 8.41 9.96
CA SER A 87 4.54 9.31 10.37
C SER A 87 3.22 8.54 10.51
N ALA A 88 2.41 8.91 11.51
CA ALA A 88 1.06 8.35 11.70
C ALA A 88 0.19 8.44 10.43
N ARG A 89 0.35 9.49 9.64
CA ARG A 89 -0.36 9.65 8.36
C ARG A 89 0.08 8.60 7.34
N THR A 90 1.39 8.41 7.21
CA THR A 90 1.97 7.42 6.30
C THR A 90 1.50 6.00 6.65
N VAL A 91 1.42 5.68 7.93
CA VAL A 91 0.95 4.37 8.39
C VAL A 91 -0.55 4.18 8.12
N ALA A 92 -1.35 5.24 8.30
CA ALA A 92 -2.76 5.22 7.92
C ALA A 92 -2.97 5.05 6.41
N ASP A 93 -2.13 5.68 5.58
CA ASP A 93 -2.15 5.50 4.12
C ASP A 93 -1.82 4.06 3.73
N TRP A 94 -0.77 3.45 4.33
CA TRP A 94 -0.45 2.04 4.10
C TRP A 94 -1.59 1.10 4.50
N LYS A 95 -2.25 1.38 5.62
CA LYS A 95 -3.42 0.62 6.05
C LYS A 95 -4.53 0.75 5.00
N LYS A 96 -4.82 1.96 4.54
CA LYS A 96 -5.84 2.20 3.51
C LYS A 96 -5.53 1.36 2.25
N ASP A 97 -4.31 1.47 1.72
CA ASP A 97 -3.88 0.72 0.54
C ASP A 97 -4.01 -0.80 0.75
N TYR A 98 -3.65 -1.29 1.94
CA TYR A 98 -3.75 -2.70 2.29
C TYR A 98 -5.19 -3.20 2.25
N TYR A 99 -6.13 -2.49 2.89
CA TYR A 99 -7.53 -2.91 2.91
C TYR A 99 -8.24 -2.72 1.57
N GLU A 100 -7.97 -1.63 0.83
CA GLU A 100 -8.54 -1.39 -0.50
C GLU A 100 -8.06 -2.43 -1.52
N SER A 101 -6.86 -2.98 -1.34
CA SER A 101 -6.32 -4.07 -2.18
C SER A 101 -6.85 -5.47 -1.83
N GLY A 102 -7.77 -5.59 -0.86
CA GLY A 102 -8.24 -6.88 -0.38
C GLY A 102 -7.22 -7.61 0.50
N LYS A 103 -6.41 -6.86 1.28
CA LYS A 103 -5.35 -7.37 2.17
C LYS A 103 -4.19 -8.06 1.44
N SER A 104 -3.87 -7.61 0.22
CA SER A 104 -2.69 -8.09 -0.50
C SER A 104 -1.41 -7.51 0.09
N ILE A 105 -0.39 -8.34 0.33
CA ILE A 105 0.93 -7.87 0.79
C ILE A 105 1.66 -7.05 -0.31
N SER A 106 1.36 -7.29 -1.60
CA SER A 106 1.96 -6.55 -2.71
C SER A 106 1.56 -5.07 -2.77
N SER A 107 0.41 -4.68 -2.18
CA SER A 107 0.00 -3.27 -2.11
C SER A 107 0.86 -2.45 -1.16
N LEU A 108 1.49 -3.11 -0.18
CA LEU A 108 2.40 -2.49 0.77
C LEU A 108 3.81 -2.27 0.18
N ALA A 109 4.09 -2.72 -1.05
CA ALA A 109 5.38 -2.47 -1.68
C ALA A 109 5.60 -0.98 -1.99
N PRO A 110 6.85 -0.49 -2.05
CA PRO A 110 7.16 0.83 -2.58
C PRO A 110 6.72 0.97 -4.05
N LEU A 111 5.82 1.91 -4.32
CA LEU A 111 5.29 2.17 -5.67
C LEU A 111 6.21 3.10 -6.49
N HIS A 112 7.53 2.97 -6.36
CA HIS A 112 8.48 3.84 -7.07
C HIS A 112 8.31 3.75 -8.60
N HIS A 113 7.94 2.58 -9.13
CA HIS A 113 7.59 2.39 -10.54
C HIS A 113 6.34 3.18 -10.99
N LYS A 114 5.52 3.67 -10.04
CA LYS A 114 4.39 4.57 -10.30
C LYS A 114 4.74 6.05 -10.19
N LYS A 115 5.96 6.39 -9.82
CA LYS A 115 6.43 7.77 -9.77
C LYS A 115 6.62 8.31 -11.20
N GLY A 116 6.16 9.53 -11.43
CA GLY A 116 6.31 10.23 -12.71
C GLY A 116 4.99 10.74 -13.26
N ARG A 117 5.06 11.73 -14.13
CA ARG A 117 3.90 12.24 -14.85
C ARG A 117 3.52 11.22 -15.92
N ARG A 118 2.39 10.53 -15.74
CA ARG A 118 1.90 9.50 -16.69
C ARG A 118 0.96 10.05 -17.75
N GLN A 119 0.46 11.25 -17.54
CA GLN A 119 -0.35 11.97 -18.53
C GLN A 119 0.54 12.95 -19.26
N ASN A 120 0.70 12.75 -20.57
CA ASN A 120 1.32 13.73 -21.44
C ASN A 120 0.32 14.90 -21.58
N GLU A 121 0.68 16.07 -21.03
CA GLU A 121 -0.14 17.29 -21.10
C GLU A 121 -0.20 17.88 -22.51
N HIS A 122 0.78 17.52 -23.34
CA HIS A 122 0.79 17.82 -24.76
C HIS A 122 0.96 16.51 -25.52
N PRO A 123 0.10 16.20 -26.51
CA PRO A 123 0.32 15.08 -27.41
C PRO A 123 1.46 15.48 -28.36
N THR A 124 2.69 15.48 -27.86
CA THR A 124 3.90 15.70 -28.67
C THR A 124 3.91 14.75 -29.87
N ASP A 125 3.37 13.55 -29.67
CA ASP A 125 3.18 12.55 -30.72
C ASP A 125 2.31 13.07 -31.86
N GLU A 126 1.20 13.78 -31.59
CA GLU A 126 0.32 14.30 -32.66
C GLU A 126 1.03 15.31 -33.56
N LEU A 127 1.80 16.24 -32.96
CA LEU A 127 2.61 17.21 -33.71
C LEU A 127 3.73 16.55 -34.50
N ILE A 128 4.37 15.53 -33.91
CA ILE A 128 5.40 14.73 -34.59
C ILE A 128 4.78 13.96 -35.78
N TYR A 129 3.60 13.35 -35.59
CA TYR A 129 2.87 12.65 -36.65
C TYR A 129 2.48 13.61 -37.78
N GLU A 130 2.00 14.81 -37.45
CA GLU A 130 1.68 15.84 -38.44
C GLU A 130 2.91 16.24 -39.25
N ALA A 131 4.06 16.48 -38.61
CA ALA A 131 5.30 16.83 -39.29
C ALA A 131 5.80 15.69 -40.20
N ILE A 132 5.70 14.43 -39.77
CA ILE A 132 6.07 13.25 -40.56
C ILE A 132 5.19 13.14 -41.82
N VAL A 133 3.87 13.25 -41.66
CA VAL A 133 2.92 13.09 -42.77
C VAL A 133 3.01 14.28 -43.75
N SER A 134 3.07 15.50 -43.22
CA SER A 134 3.00 16.72 -44.04
C SER A 134 4.31 17.10 -44.73
N LYS A 135 5.47 16.69 -44.19
CA LYS A 135 6.79 17.10 -44.71
C LYS A 135 7.68 15.94 -45.11
N PHE A 136 7.80 14.90 -44.27
CA PHE A 136 8.75 13.81 -44.52
C PHE A 136 8.23 12.81 -45.57
N LEU A 137 6.95 12.43 -45.52
CA LEU A 137 6.32 11.47 -46.42
C LEU A 137 5.77 12.13 -47.71
N THR A 138 6.42 13.19 -48.19
CA THR A 138 6.03 13.89 -49.42
C THR A 138 6.98 13.59 -50.57
N LYS A 139 6.56 13.94 -51.81
CA LYS A 139 7.34 13.66 -53.03
C LYS A 139 8.71 14.36 -53.06
N GLU A 140 8.82 15.52 -52.44
CA GLU A 140 10.08 16.28 -52.30
C GLU A 140 10.98 15.76 -51.17
N ARG A 141 10.43 14.93 -50.27
CA ARG A 141 11.08 14.26 -49.12
C ARG A 141 12.19 15.08 -48.46
N LEU A 142 11.81 15.89 -47.47
CA LEU A 142 12.77 16.63 -46.64
C LEU A 142 13.58 15.70 -45.74
N SER A 143 14.79 16.15 -45.35
CA SER A 143 15.63 15.41 -44.40
C SER A 143 14.99 15.38 -43.01
N VAL A 144 15.25 14.31 -42.26
CA VAL A 144 14.71 14.07 -40.91
C VAL A 144 14.96 15.27 -39.99
N ASN A 145 16.17 15.85 -40.06
CA ASN A 145 16.54 16.99 -39.22
C ASN A 145 15.71 18.24 -39.55
N THR A 146 15.42 18.48 -40.83
CA THR A 146 14.63 19.63 -41.28
C THR A 146 13.16 19.47 -40.91
N THR A 147 12.63 18.23 -40.94
CA THR A 147 11.26 17.95 -40.52
C THR A 147 11.06 18.12 -39.01
N TYR A 148 12.06 17.77 -38.20
CA TYR A 148 11.99 17.89 -36.74
C TYR A 148 12.03 19.34 -36.23
N GLN A 149 12.55 20.27 -37.03
CA GLN A 149 12.59 21.70 -36.70
C GLN A 149 11.29 22.46 -37.00
N TYR A 150 10.31 21.77 -37.60
CA TYR A 150 9.00 22.31 -37.96
C TYR A 150 8.05 22.24 -36.78
#